data_AF-A0A964HBB8-F1
#
_entry.id   AF-A0A964HBB8-F1
#
_cell.length_a   1.000
_cell.length_b   1.000
_cell.length_c   1.000
_cell.angle_alpha   90.00
_cell.angle_beta   90.00
_cell.angle_gamma   90.00
#
_symmetry.space_group_name_H-M   'P 1'
#
loop_
_entity.id
_entity.type
_entity.pdbx_description
1 polymer ?
#
loop_
_entity_poly.entity_id
_entity_poly.type
_entity_poly.pdbx_seq_one_letter_code
_entity_poly.pdbx_strand_id
1 'polypeptide(L)'
;MTRPGVGASLGSFEQRLTVWARWAVLFLVVLLLAVDPGLEGNRGTGLYLAVAGAAAYNILLFFSSAATLVWLRRRWITLGVDLVFTTLLLLFTSGGASRFFYLYVLCILWAALAGGKRTALAATTLVVVLYAAVLAVRGGLAPDPVLLSDQLFRVGLLALTALWAGLIADQQGMWSRRTSELSSIADQWSKAATDIHSAALFGIGALLASSDSIEETLNLTLDAVEDIIQSDRCSIMLLDSGTNELV
;
A
#
# COMPACT_ATOMS: atom_id res chain seq x y z
N MET A 1 17.41 -16.53 15.94
CA MET A 1 17.35 -15.25 15.20
C MET A 1 16.28 -15.36 14.13
N THR A 2 15.08 -14.87 14.43
CA THR A 2 13.95 -14.84 13.49
C THR A 2 14.16 -13.67 12.54
N ARG A 3 14.26 -13.94 11.23
CA ARG A 3 14.26 -12.89 10.21
C ARG A 3 12.99 -12.06 10.41
N PRO A 4 13.06 -10.71 10.48
CA PRO A 4 11.86 -9.89 10.48
C PRO A 4 11.08 -10.22 9.21
N GLY A 5 9.89 -10.78 9.37
CA GLY A 5 9.03 -11.15 8.26
C GLY A 5 8.81 -9.93 7.36
N VAL A 6 8.83 -10.16 6.05
CA VAL A 6 8.65 -9.13 5.01
C VAL A 6 7.47 -8.20 5.29
N GLY A 7 6.41 -8.69 5.97
CA GLY A 7 5.27 -7.90 6.44
C GLY A 7 5.57 -6.77 7.44
N ALA A 8 6.63 -6.87 8.27
CA ALA A 8 7.01 -5.80 9.20
C ALA A 8 7.64 -4.59 8.47
N SER A 9 8.37 -4.85 7.38
CA SER A 9 8.99 -3.79 6.57
C SER A 9 7.96 -3.01 5.76
N LEU A 10 6.98 -3.71 5.17
CA LEU A 10 5.89 -3.12 4.38
C LEU A 10 4.99 -2.21 5.24
N GLY A 11 4.66 -2.63 6.46
CA GLY A 11 3.87 -1.81 7.40
C GLY A 11 4.56 -0.49 7.76
N SER A 12 5.89 -0.47 7.87
CA SER A 12 6.66 0.75 8.15
C SER A 12 6.69 1.72 6.98
N PHE A 13 6.74 1.21 5.74
CA PHE A 13 6.77 2.03 4.53
C PHE A 13 5.41 2.68 4.27
N GLU A 14 4.32 1.90 4.35
CA GLU A 14 2.95 2.44 4.21
C GLU A 14 2.71 3.56 5.22
N GLN A 15 3.05 3.34 6.50
CA GLN A 15 2.89 4.35 7.55
C GLN A 15 3.64 5.64 7.23
N ARG A 16 4.90 5.55 6.80
CA ARG A 16 5.69 6.72 6.38
C ARG A 16 5.04 7.43 5.19
N LEU A 17 4.62 6.68 4.18
CA LEU A 17 3.95 7.23 3.00
C LEU A 17 2.68 7.99 3.37
N THR A 18 1.90 7.48 4.32
CA THR A 18 0.67 8.15 4.80
C THR A 18 0.98 9.52 5.39
N VAL A 19 2.04 9.64 6.20
CA VAL A 19 2.42 10.90 6.83
C VAL A 19 2.94 11.89 5.80
N TRP A 20 3.77 11.43 4.86
CA TRP A 20 4.26 12.26 3.75
C TRP A 20 3.13 12.78 2.87
N ALA A 21 2.15 11.94 2.54
CA ALA A 21 0.97 12.35 1.77
C ALA A 21 0.19 13.47 2.50
N ARG A 22 0.02 13.38 3.82
CA ARG A 22 -0.65 14.42 4.63
C ARG A 22 0.12 15.74 4.61
N TRP A 23 1.45 15.69 4.69
CA TRP A 23 2.29 16.89 4.55
C TRP A 23 2.21 17.48 3.15
N ALA A 24 2.18 16.65 2.10
CA ALA A 24 2.00 17.13 0.73
C ALA A 24 0.64 17.82 0.54
N VAL A 25 -0.44 17.27 1.12
CA VAL A 25 -1.76 17.92 1.13
C VAL A 25 -1.73 19.26 1.87
N LEU A 26 -1.09 19.31 3.04
CA LEU A 26 -0.98 20.55 3.81
C LEU A 26 -0.15 21.61 3.06
N PHE A 27 0.94 21.20 2.42
CA PHE A 27 1.74 22.06 1.56
C PHE A 27 0.92 22.59 0.36
N LEU A 28 0.15 21.72 -0.29
CA LEU A 28 -0.77 22.12 -1.37
C LEU A 28 -1.80 23.15 -0.88
N VAL A 29 -2.36 22.95 0.32
CA VAL A 29 -3.29 23.91 0.92
C VAL A 29 -2.60 25.25 1.13
N VAL A 30 -1.41 25.28 1.74
CA VAL A 30 -0.64 26.52 1.95
C VAL A 30 -0.34 27.22 0.62
N LEU A 31 0.05 26.47 -0.41
CA LEU A 31 0.30 27.02 -1.74
C LEU A 31 -0.96 27.64 -2.35
N LEU A 32 -2.11 26.96 -2.26
CA LEU A 32 -3.39 27.48 -2.75
C LEU A 32 -3.81 28.75 -2.03
N LEU A 33 -3.53 28.84 -0.73
CA LEU A 33 -3.81 30.03 0.07
C LEU A 33 -2.89 31.20 -0.26
N ALA A 34 -1.61 30.93 -0.51
CA ALA A 34 -0.66 31.96 -0.92
C ALA A 34 -1.04 32.62 -2.26
N VAL A 35 -1.78 31.92 -3.12
CA VAL A 35 -2.24 32.40 -4.43
C VAL A 35 -3.63 33.05 -4.36
N ASP A 36 -4.32 33.03 -3.21
CA ASP A 36 -5.66 33.59 -3.06
C ASP A 36 -5.62 34.99 -2.40
N PRO A 37 -5.71 36.08 -3.19
CA PRO A 37 -5.63 37.44 -2.65
C PRO A 37 -6.87 37.88 -1.86
N GLY A 38 -7.92 37.05 -1.77
CA GLY A 38 -9.21 37.40 -1.14
C GLY A 38 -9.30 37.19 0.37
N LEU A 39 -8.20 36.86 1.06
CA LEU A 39 -8.18 36.43 2.46
C LEU A 39 -7.94 37.59 3.45
N GLU A 40 -8.74 38.65 3.38
CA GLU A 40 -8.67 39.74 4.37
C GLU A 40 -9.73 39.60 5.49
N GLY A 41 -9.35 39.94 6.72
CA GLY A 41 -10.23 39.97 7.89
C GLY A 41 -10.39 38.65 8.66
N ASN A 42 -11.46 38.55 9.47
CA ASN A 42 -11.66 37.47 10.46
C ASN A 42 -11.72 36.05 9.85
N ARG A 43 -12.00 35.94 8.54
CA ARG A 43 -12.02 34.67 7.80
C ARG A 43 -10.62 34.10 7.57
N GLY A 44 -9.63 34.97 7.34
CA GLY A 44 -8.23 34.56 7.21
C GLY A 44 -7.72 33.92 8.50
N THR A 45 -8.01 34.53 9.65
CA THR A 45 -7.61 34.03 10.98
C THR A 45 -8.13 32.62 11.25
N GLY A 46 -9.42 32.37 11.03
CA GLY A 46 -10.02 31.04 11.24
C GLY A 46 -9.39 29.96 10.34
N LEU A 47 -9.05 30.34 9.12
CA LEU A 47 -8.42 29.45 8.16
C LEU A 47 -6.94 29.15 8.50
N TYR A 48 -6.16 30.15 8.92
CA TYR A 48 -4.80 29.92 9.43
C TYR A 48 -4.79 29.04 10.68
N LEU A 49 -5.76 29.20 11.58
CA LEU A 49 -5.93 28.33 12.75
C LEU A 49 -6.25 26.89 12.35
N ALA A 50 -7.10 26.68 11.34
CA ALA A 50 -7.38 25.34 10.83
C ALA A 50 -6.12 24.67 10.25
N VAL A 51 -5.31 25.39 9.46
CA VAL A 51 -4.05 24.90 8.90
C VAL A 51 -3.03 24.62 10.01
N ALA A 52 -2.87 25.51 10.98
CA ALA A 52 -1.99 25.32 12.13
C ALA A 52 -2.41 24.10 12.97
N GLY A 53 -3.71 23.92 13.20
CA GLY A 53 -4.27 22.76 13.88
C GLY A 53 -3.99 21.45 13.14
N ALA A 54 -4.14 21.43 11.81
CA ALA A 54 -3.80 20.27 10.99
C ALA A 54 -2.29 19.96 11.01
N ALA A 55 -1.43 20.99 11.00
CA ALA A 55 0.01 20.81 11.13
C ALA A 55 0.39 20.23 12.50
N ALA A 56 -0.18 20.78 13.58
CA ALA A 56 0.02 20.25 14.94
C ALA A 56 -0.45 18.79 15.06
N TYR A 57 -1.62 18.47 14.49
CA TYR A 57 -2.11 17.09 14.44
C TYR A 57 -1.17 16.16 13.68
N ASN A 58 -0.64 16.57 12.52
CA ASN A 58 0.32 15.77 11.76
C ASN A 58 1.63 15.56 12.52
N ILE A 59 2.11 16.56 13.26
CA ILE A 59 3.28 16.44 14.14
C ILE A 59 3.01 15.40 15.24
N LEU A 60 1.84 15.46 15.90
CA LEU A 60 1.46 14.47 16.93
C LEU A 60 1.41 13.05 16.34
N LEU A 61 0.88 12.89 15.14
CA LEU A 61 0.88 11.59 14.45
C LEU A 61 2.30 11.11 14.10
N PHE A 62 3.21 12.00 13.73
CA PHE A 62 4.60 11.66 13.42
C PHE A 62 5.32 11.06 14.63
N PHE A 63 5.05 11.57 15.84
CA PHE A 63 5.61 11.05 17.09
C PHE A 63 4.81 9.89 17.71
N SER A 64 3.68 9.50 17.11
CA SER A 64 2.82 8.43 17.64
C SER A 64 3.38 7.04 17.34
N SER A 65 3.17 6.10 18.27
CA SER A 65 3.59 4.71 18.08
C SER A 65 2.80 4.02 16.95
N ALA A 66 3.41 3.01 16.31
CA ALA A 66 2.74 2.22 15.27
C ALA A 66 1.43 1.58 15.75
N ALA A 67 1.37 1.13 17.00
CA ALA A 67 0.15 0.58 17.60
C ALA A 67 -0.96 1.63 17.70
N THR A 68 -0.61 2.85 18.13
CA THR A 68 -1.52 4.00 18.18
C THR A 68 -2.04 4.34 16.78
N LEU A 69 -1.16 4.42 15.78
CA LEU A 69 -1.56 4.71 14.40
C LEU A 69 -2.50 3.65 13.82
N VAL A 70 -2.24 2.36 14.06
CA VAL A 70 -3.13 1.27 13.65
C VAL A 70 -4.49 1.38 14.34
N TRP A 71 -4.52 1.73 15.63
CA TRP A 71 -5.76 1.93 16.38
C TRP A 71 -6.57 3.11 15.83
N LEU A 72 -5.93 4.27 15.60
CA LEU A 72 -6.59 5.44 15.03
C LEU A 72 -7.15 5.16 13.64
N ARG A 73 -6.37 4.46 12.79
CA ARG A 73 -6.79 4.07 11.43
C ARG A 73 -7.99 3.12 11.49
N ARG A 74 -7.96 2.12 12.37
CA ARG A 74 -9.05 1.16 12.55
C ARG A 74 -10.35 1.83 13.03
N ARG A 75 -10.24 2.89 13.83
CA ARG A 75 -11.37 3.69 14.33
C ARG A 75 -11.81 4.83 13.40
N TRP A 76 -11.17 4.97 12.23
CA TRP A 76 -11.46 6.02 11.23
C TRP A 76 -11.26 7.45 11.76
N ILE A 77 -10.53 7.62 12.85
CA ILE A 77 -10.33 8.92 13.50
C ILE A 77 -9.53 9.83 12.56
N THR A 78 -8.49 9.31 11.92
CA THR A 78 -7.64 10.08 11.00
C THR A 78 -8.44 10.60 9.80
N LEU A 79 -9.29 9.76 9.19
CA LEU A 79 -10.16 10.18 8.11
C LEU A 79 -11.18 11.22 8.58
N GLY A 80 -11.76 11.04 9.76
CA GLY A 80 -12.68 12.01 10.35
C GLY A 80 -12.03 13.39 10.54
N VAL A 81 -10.80 13.43 11.06
CA VAL A 81 -10.03 14.67 11.20
C VAL A 81 -9.74 15.31 9.85
N ASP A 82 -9.38 14.52 8.83
CA ASP A 82 -9.13 15.03 7.46
C ASP A 82 -10.38 15.63 6.83
N LEU A 83 -11.53 14.98 7.04
CA LEU A 83 -12.82 15.48 6.58
C LEU A 83 -13.18 16.77 7.28
N VAL A 84 -13.09 16.83 8.62
CA VAL A 84 -13.36 18.06 9.38
C VAL A 84 -12.45 19.19 8.92
N PHE A 85 -11.15 18.93 8.76
CA PHE A 85 -10.20 19.92 8.25
C PHE A 85 -10.61 20.43 6.86
N THR A 86 -10.95 19.53 5.94
CA THR A 86 -11.41 19.87 4.59
C THR A 86 -12.70 20.68 4.65
N THR A 87 -13.67 20.27 5.45
CA THR A 87 -14.95 20.98 5.65
C THR A 87 -14.72 22.38 6.20
N LEU A 88 -13.79 22.57 7.15
CA LEU A 88 -13.43 23.89 7.67
C LEU A 88 -12.81 24.78 6.58
N LEU A 89 -11.94 24.24 5.72
CA LEU A 89 -11.38 25.00 4.59
C LEU A 89 -12.48 25.49 3.64
N LEU A 90 -13.44 24.62 3.27
CA LEU A 90 -14.59 25.03 2.47
C LEU A 90 -15.44 26.07 3.20
N LEU A 91 -15.66 25.85 4.51
CA LEU A 91 -16.49 26.73 5.33
C LEU A 91 -15.89 28.11 5.47
N PHE A 92 -14.56 28.30 5.47
CA PHE A 92 -13.92 29.62 5.59
C PHE A 92 -13.67 30.32 4.23
N THR A 93 -13.72 29.58 3.13
CA THR A 93 -13.45 30.09 1.77
C THR A 93 -14.75 30.41 1.02
N SER A 94 -14.78 30.23 -0.31
CA SER A 94 -15.93 30.50 -1.18
C SER A 94 -17.03 29.44 -1.13
N GLY A 95 -17.01 28.54 -0.13
CA GLY A 95 -18.06 27.54 0.08
C GLY A 95 -18.17 26.57 -1.10
N GLY A 96 -19.33 26.59 -1.78
CA GLY A 96 -19.64 25.69 -2.88
C GLY A 96 -18.73 25.82 -4.09
N ALA A 97 -18.18 27.00 -4.37
CA ALA A 97 -17.25 27.23 -5.48
C ALA A 97 -15.77 27.03 -5.09
N SER A 98 -15.50 26.56 -3.87
CA SER A 98 -14.14 26.50 -3.35
C SER A 98 -13.27 25.49 -4.08
N ARG A 99 -12.02 25.88 -4.37
CA ARG A 99 -10.99 25.01 -4.95
C ARG A 99 -10.61 23.87 -4.00
N PHE A 100 -10.85 24.04 -2.70
CA PHE A 100 -10.59 23.01 -1.69
C PHE A 100 -11.57 21.84 -1.75
N PHE A 101 -12.64 21.92 -2.56
CA PHE A 101 -13.57 20.82 -2.80
C PHE A 101 -12.86 19.52 -3.22
N TYR A 102 -11.80 19.62 -4.04
CA TYR A 102 -11.06 18.45 -4.52
C TYR A 102 -10.30 17.71 -3.41
N LEU A 103 -10.12 18.29 -2.23
CA LEU A 103 -9.56 17.57 -1.08
C LEU A 103 -10.50 16.45 -0.59
N TYR A 104 -11.81 16.60 -0.78
CA TYR A 104 -12.75 15.50 -0.49
C TYR A 104 -12.52 14.29 -1.39
N VAL A 105 -12.15 14.51 -2.65
CA VAL A 105 -11.78 13.43 -3.58
C VAL A 105 -10.58 12.67 -3.03
N LEU A 106 -9.56 13.39 -2.51
CA LEU A 106 -8.39 12.77 -1.87
C LEU A 106 -8.78 12.00 -0.60
N CYS A 107 -9.67 12.53 0.24
CA CYS A 107 -10.18 11.82 1.42
C CYS A 107 -10.92 10.52 1.03
N ILE A 108 -11.73 10.55 -0.03
CA ILE A 108 -12.45 9.36 -0.53
C ILE A 108 -11.48 8.32 -1.10
N LEU A 109 -10.48 8.75 -1.87
CA LEU A 109 -9.41 7.87 -2.36
C LEU A 109 -8.66 7.22 -1.20
N TRP A 110 -8.31 8.02 -0.19
CA TRP A 110 -7.66 7.54 1.02
C TRP A 110 -8.51 6.51 1.78
N ALA A 111 -9.80 6.80 1.93
CA ALA A 111 -10.75 5.87 2.54
C ALA A 111 -10.81 4.55 1.73
N ALA A 112 -10.89 4.63 0.41
CA ALA A 112 -10.92 3.47 -0.47
C ALA A 112 -9.66 2.60 -0.30
N LEU A 113 -8.48 3.20 -0.27
CA LEU A 113 -7.23 2.47 -0.04
C LEU A 113 -7.16 1.84 1.36
N ALA A 114 -7.72 2.48 2.37
CA ALA A 114 -7.65 2.02 3.75
C ALA A 114 -8.63 0.88 4.08
N GLY A 115 -9.79 0.80 3.42
CA GLY A 115 -10.84 -0.17 3.76
C GLY A 115 -11.66 -0.73 2.59
N GLY A 116 -11.25 -0.46 1.35
CA GLY A 116 -11.92 -0.93 0.14
C GLY A 116 -13.22 -0.20 -0.17
N LYS A 117 -14.05 -0.80 -1.03
CA LYS A 117 -15.26 -0.17 -1.59
C LYS A 117 -16.27 0.32 -0.56
N ARG A 118 -16.55 -0.49 0.48
CA ARG A 118 -17.54 -0.11 1.52
C ARG A 118 -17.15 1.19 2.22
N THR A 119 -15.85 1.36 2.45
CA THR A 119 -15.33 2.52 3.17
C THR A 119 -15.29 3.77 2.31
N ALA A 120 -14.97 3.62 1.02
CA ALA A 120 -15.10 4.69 0.04
C ALA A 120 -16.54 5.21 -0.05
N LEU A 121 -17.53 4.31 -0.12
CA LEU A 121 -18.95 4.67 -0.17
C LEU A 121 -19.40 5.38 1.12
N ALA A 122 -19.04 4.86 2.29
CA ALA A 122 -19.38 5.49 3.57
C ALA A 122 -18.75 6.89 3.70
N ALA A 123 -17.47 7.03 3.34
CA ALA A 123 -16.78 8.32 3.32
C ALA A 123 -17.47 9.31 2.37
N THR A 124 -17.91 8.84 1.21
CA THR A 124 -18.61 9.66 0.22
C THR A 124 -19.96 10.14 0.71
N THR A 125 -20.75 9.27 1.33
CA THR A 125 -22.02 9.68 1.97
C THR A 125 -21.78 10.75 3.03
N LEU A 126 -20.75 10.56 3.87
CA LEU A 126 -20.38 11.54 4.89
C LEU A 126 -19.94 12.86 4.27
N VAL A 127 -19.11 12.83 3.23
CA VAL A 127 -18.68 14.02 2.48
C VAL A 127 -19.86 14.76 1.89
N VAL A 128 -20.81 14.05 1.26
CA VAL A 128 -22.00 14.68 0.66
C VAL A 128 -22.83 15.39 1.72
N VAL A 129 -23.03 14.76 2.88
CA VAL A 129 -23.72 15.38 4.03
C VAL A 129 -22.97 16.61 4.54
N LEU A 130 -21.66 16.53 4.73
CA LEU A 130 -20.84 17.66 5.18
C LEU A 130 -20.83 18.80 4.17
N TYR A 131 -20.73 18.49 2.88
CA TYR A 131 -20.76 19.46 1.80
C TYR A 131 -22.13 20.16 1.73
N ALA A 132 -23.23 19.41 1.81
CA ALA A 132 -24.57 19.96 1.88
C ALA A 132 -24.76 20.87 3.12
N ALA A 133 -24.21 20.49 4.27
CA ALA A 133 -24.23 21.31 5.48
C ALA A 133 -23.46 22.63 5.29
N VAL A 134 -22.28 22.60 4.64
CA VAL A 134 -21.53 23.83 4.30
C VAL A 134 -22.33 24.71 3.35
N LEU A 135 -22.97 24.15 2.33
CA LEU A 135 -23.83 24.90 1.40
C LEU A 135 -25.00 25.55 2.14
N ALA A 136 -25.65 24.83 3.06
CA ALA A 136 -26.74 25.36 3.87
C ALA A 136 -26.29 26.55 4.74
N VAL A 137 -25.17 26.41 5.45
CA VAL A 137 -24.62 27.47 6.32
C VAL A 137 -24.17 28.68 5.51
N ARG A 138 -23.64 28.48 4.31
CA ARG A 138 -23.16 29.56 3.44
C ARG A 138 -24.27 30.17 2.57
N GLY A 139 -25.51 29.71 2.67
CA GLY A 139 -26.63 30.20 1.86
C GLY A 139 -26.56 29.79 0.38
N GLY A 140 -25.75 28.78 0.05
CA GLY A 140 -25.53 28.29 -1.32
C GLY A 140 -26.65 27.39 -1.87
N LEU A 141 -27.76 27.24 -1.14
CA LEU A 141 -28.94 26.46 -1.55
C LEU A 141 -29.96 27.29 -2.34
N ALA A 142 -29.61 28.52 -2.75
CA ALA A 142 -30.47 29.32 -3.60
C ALA A 142 -30.76 28.55 -4.92
N PRO A 143 -32.02 28.52 -5.40
CA PRO A 143 -32.42 27.78 -6.60
C PRO A 143 -31.98 28.52 -7.87
N ASP A 144 -30.67 28.68 -8.04
CA ASP A 144 -30.06 29.11 -9.29
C ASP A 144 -29.73 27.86 -10.11
N PRO A 145 -30.30 27.70 -11.32
CA PRO A 145 -30.09 26.52 -12.16
C PRO A 145 -28.62 26.28 -12.50
N VAL A 146 -27.81 27.33 -12.63
CA VAL A 146 -26.38 27.20 -12.94
C VAL A 146 -25.63 26.61 -11.73
N LEU A 147 -25.87 27.15 -10.54
CA LEU A 147 -25.25 26.64 -9.30
C LEU A 147 -25.70 25.22 -8.96
N LEU A 148 -26.98 24.89 -9.19
CA LEU A 148 -27.50 23.53 -9.01
C LEU A 148 -26.82 22.53 -9.94
N SER A 149 -26.58 22.88 -11.20
CA SER A 149 -25.89 22.00 -12.15
C SER A 149 -24.44 21.72 -11.75
N ASP A 150 -23.69 22.74 -11.30
CA ASP A 150 -22.32 22.58 -10.82
C ASP A 150 -22.27 21.72 -9.54
N GLN A 151 -23.21 21.95 -8.61
CA GLN A 151 -23.32 21.15 -7.38
C GLN A 151 -23.65 19.68 -7.66
N LEU A 152 -24.60 19.41 -8.56
CA LEU A 152 -24.94 18.05 -8.98
C LEU A 152 -23.76 17.37 -9.66
N PHE A 153 -23.04 18.07 -10.53
CA PHE A 153 -21.84 17.55 -11.17
C PHE A 153 -20.76 17.18 -10.15
N ARG A 154 -20.52 18.05 -9.16
CA ARG A 154 -19.59 17.79 -8.05
C ARG A 154 -19.97 16.57 -7.21
N VAL A 155 -21.25 16.43 -6.84
CA VAL A 155 -21.73 15.25 -6.12
C VAL A 155 -21.59 13.99 -6.97
N GLY A 156 -21.91 14.08 -8.27
CA GLY A 156 -21.69 13.01 -9.24
C GLY A 156 -20.22 12.61 -9.34
N LEU A 157 -19.30 13.59 -9.38
CA LEU A 157 -17.85 13.37 -9.38
C LEU A 157 -17.39 12.62 -8.12
N LEU A 158 -17.89 12.99 -6.93
CA LEU A 158 -17.56 12.30 -5.68
C LEU A 158 -18.06 10.85 -5.70
N ALA A 159 -19.31 10.63 -6.13
CA ALA A 159 -19.88 9.29 -6.24
C ALA A 159 -19.11 8.42 -7.25
N LEU A 160 -18.76 8.97 -8.41
CA LEU A 160 -17.97 8.29 -9.43
C LEU A 160 -16.58 7.95 -8.89
N THR A 161 -15.92 8.89 -8.24
CA THR A 161 -14.61 8.68 -7.60
C THR A 161 -14.68 7.56 -6.59
N ALA A 162 -15.69 7.57 -5.71
CA ALA A 162 -15.88 6.54 -4.69
C ALA A 162 -16.02 5.13 -5.30
N LEU A 163 -16.78 5.05 -6.39
CA LEU A 163 -17.03 3.79 -7.08
C LEU A 163 -15.76 3.28 -7.74
N TRP A 164 -15.04 4.11 -8.51
CA TRP A 164 -13.79 3.73 -9.17
C TRP A 164 -12.68 3.42 -8.17
N ALA A 165 -12.45 4.31 -7.21
CA ALA A 165 -11.45 4.11 -6.16
C ALA A 165 -11.74 2.85 -5.35
N GLY A 166 -13.01 2.62 -5.00
CA GLY A 166 -13.45 1.43 -4.29
C GLY A 166 -13.18 0.14 -5.08
N LEU A 167 -13.50 0.13 -6.39
CA LEU A 167 -13.23 -1.01 -7.25
C LEU A 167 -11.73 -1.29 -7.39
N ILE A 168 -10.91 -0.25 -7.60
CA ILE A 168 -9.46 -0.39 -7.71
C ILE A 168 -8.87 -0.94 -6.41
N ALA A 169 -9.30 -0.42 -5.26
CA ALA A 169 -8.82 -0.89 -3.96
C ALA A 169 -9.21 -2.36 -3.70
N ASP A 170 -10.42 -2.77 -4.06
CA ASP A 170 -10.86 -4.17 -3.94
C ASP A 170 -10.00 -5.09 -4.85
N GLN A 171 -9.70 -4.65 -6.09
CA GLN A 171 -8.82 -5.40 -7.00
C GLN A 171 -7.39 -5.52 -6.48
N GLN A 172 -6.81 -4.44 -5.95
CA GLN A 172 -5.49 -4.47 -5.33
C GLN A 172 -5.45 -5.41 -4.12
N GLY A 173 -6.50 -5.40 -3.29
CA GLY A 173 -6.63 -6.31 -2.15
C GLY A 173 -6.67 -7.78 -2.57
N MET A 174 -7.41 -8.11 -3.63
CA MET A 174 -7.43 -9.47 -4.19
C MET A 174 -6.07 -9.86 -4.78
N TRP A 175 -5.42 -8.95 -5.51
CA TRP A 175 -4.13 -9.23 -6.12
C TRP A 175 -3.06 -9.50 -5.06
N SER A 176 -2.98 -8.66 -4.03
CA SER A 176 -2.05 -8.84 -2.91
C SER A 176 -2.21 -10.20 -2.22
N ARG A 177 -3.46 -10.66 -2.01
CA ARG A 177 -3.73 -11.99 -1.43
C ARG A 177 -3.21 -13.11 -2.33
N ARG A 178 -3.53 -13.06 -3.63
CA ARG A 178 -3.04 -14.06 -4.60
C ARG A 178 -1.51 -14.09 -4.69
N THR A 179 -0.86 -12.92 -4.66
CA THR A 179 0.60 -12.86 -4.68
C THR A 179 1.19 -13.46 -3.40
N SER A 180 0.56 -13.22 -2.24
CA SER A 180 0.98 -13.85 -0.98
C SER A 180 0.83 -15.38 -1.01
N GLU A 181 -0.28 -15.88 -1.56
CA GLU A 181 -0.52 -17.32 -1.76
C GLU A 181 0.54 -17.92 -2.69
N LEU A 182 0.79 -17.31 -3.85
CA LEU A 182 1.80 -17.75 -4.80
C LEU A 182 3.22 -17.73 -4.19
N SER A 183 3.55 -16.71 -3.40
CA SER A 183 4.84 -16.67 -2.70
C SER A 183 4.97 -17.80 -1.68
N SER A 184 3.90 -18.12 -0.95
CA SER A 184 3.91 -19.23 0.01
C SER A 184 4.03 -20.59 -0.66
N ILE A 185 3.43 -20.76 -1.84
CA ILE A 185 3.55 -21.96 -2.66
C ILE A 185 4.98 -22.08 -3.19
N ALA A 186 5.56 -21.00 -3.73
CA ALA A 186 6.94 -20.99 -4.21
C ALA A 186 7.95 -21.34 -3.11
N ASP A 187 7.74 -20.84 -1.88
CA ASP A 187 8.57 -21.20 -0.72
C ASP A 187 8.46 -22.70 -0.38
N GLN A 188 7.27 -23.29 -0.49
CA GLN A 188 7.05 -24.72 -0.28
C GLN A 188 7.76 -25.56 -1.36
N TRP A 189 7.64 -25.17 -2.63
CA TRP A 189 8.34 -25.83 -3.73
C TRP A 189 9.86 -25.73 -3.59
N SER A 190 10.37 -24.56 -3.18
CA SER A 190 11.79 -24.38 -2.93
C SER A 190 12.30 -25.32 -1.84
N LYS A 191 11.54 -25.50 -0.75
CA LYS A 191 11.89 -26.45 0.32
C LYS A 191 11.83 -27.90 -0.15
N ALA A 192 10.78 -28.29 -0.86
CA ALA A 192 10.67 -29.64 -1.42
C ALA A 192 11.83 -29.96 -2.37
N ALA A 193 12.23 -29.01 -3.22
CA ALA A 193 13.38 -29.16 -4.09
C ALA A 193 14.69 -29.34 -3.30
N THR A 194 14.90 -28.56 -2.23
CA THR A 194 16.10 -28.74 -1.37
C THR A 194 16.09 -30.08 -0.63
N ASP A 195 14.92 -30.54 -0.18
CA ASP A 195 14.79 -31.83 0.52
C ASP A 195 15.07 -32.98 -0.44
N ILE A 196 14.51 -32.96 -1.66
CA ILE A 196 14.79 -33.94 -2.71
C ILE A 196 16.28 -33.93 -3.07
N HIS A 197 16.89 -32.75 -3.25
CA HIS A 197 18.31 -32.63 -3.56
C HIS A 197 19.18 -33.21 -2.43
N SER A 198 18.85 -32.91 -1.17
CA SER A 198 19.57 -33.46 -0.01
C SER A 198 19.40 -34.98 0.12
N ALA A 199 18.21 -35.51 -0.14
CA ALA A 199 17.93 -36.94 -0.12
C ALA A 199 18.67 -37.67 -1.25
N ALA A 200 18.71 -37.08 -2.45
CA ALA A 200 19.47 -37.61 -3.57
C ALA A 200 20.98 -37.62 -3.28
N LEU A 201 21.54 -36.54 -2.73
CA LEU A 201 22.93 -36.49 -2.31
C LEU A 201 23.26 -37.50 -1.20
N PHE A 202 22.33 -37.73 -0.26
CA PHE A 202 22.52 -38.75 0.77
C PHE A 202 22.46 -40.16 0.17
N GLY A 203 21.55 -40.43 -0.76
CA GLY A 203 21.48 -41.70 -1.50
C GLY A 203 22.75 -41.97 -2.29
N ILE A 204 23.26 -40.97 -3.00
CA ILE A 204 24.57 -41.01 -3.67
C ILE A 204 25.69 -41.29 -2.67
N GLY A 205 25.73 -40.57 -1.54
CA GLY A 205 26.72 -40.78 -0.48
C GLY A 205 26.69 -42.19 0.12
N ALA A 206 25.50 -42.77 0.29
CA ALA A 206 25.32 -44.13 0.79
C ALA A 206 25.78 -45.18 -0.23
N LEU A 207 25.43 -45.01 -1.51
CA LEU A 207 25.93 -45.85 -2.60
C LEU A 207 27.46 -45.75 -2.71
N LEU A 208 28.00 -44.54 -2.51
CA LEU A 208 29.45 -44.33 -2.53
C LEU A 208 30.16 -45.04 -1.37
N ALA A 209 29.54 -45.06 -0.18
CA ALA A 209 30.10 -45.70 1.01
C ALA A 209 29.96 -47.23 1.04
N SER A 210 29.00 -47.81 0.32
CA SER A 210 28.76 -49.25 0.28
C SER A 210 29.49 -49.99 -0.84
N SER A 211 30.13 -49.26 -1.75
CA SER A 211 30.81 -49.84 -2.90
C SER A 211 32.26 -50.16 -2.53
N ASP A 212 32.63 -51.45 -2.66
CA ASP A 212 33.98 -51.95 -2.36
C ASP A 212 34.99 -51.64 -3.49
N SER A 213 34.54 -51.03 -4.61
CA SER A 213 35.40 -50.69 -5.75
C SER A 213 35.10 -49.29 -6.32
N ILE A 214 36.13 -48.45 -6.41
CA ILE A 214 36.04 -47.04 -6.87
C ILE A 214 35.34 -46.91 -8.23
N GLU A 215 35.52 -47.87 -9.14
CA GLU A 215 34.89 -47.91 -10.46
C GLU A 215 33.37 -48.13 -10.39
N GLU A 216 32.91 -49.05 -9.54
CA GLU A 216 31.48 -49.29 -9.32
C GLU A 216 30.84 -48.09 -8.64
N THR A 217 31.58 -47.45 -7.73
CA THR A 217 31.17 -46.22 -7.07
C THR A 217 30.95 -45.10 -8.09
N LEU A 218 31.93 -44.90 -8.99
CA LEU A 218 31.93 -43.87 -10.02
C LEU A 218 30.76 -44.05 -10.99
N ASN A 219 30.55 -45.27 -11.51
CA ASN A 219 29.43 -45.58 -12.40
C ASN A 219 28.08 -45.31 -11.74
N LEU A 220 27.88 -45.72 -10.48
CA LEU A 220 26.63 -45.47 -9.76
C LEU A 220 26.38 -43.97 -9.52
N THR A 221 27.43 -43.19 -9.23
CA THR A 221 27.30 -41.72 -9.18
C THR A 221 26.94 -41.11 -10.52
N LEU A 222 27.53 -41.62 -11.61
CA LEU A 222 27.33 -41.09 -12.96
C LEU A 222 25.88 -41.30 -13.41
N ASP A 223 25.36 -42.51 -13.22
CA ASP A 223 23.95 -42.85 -13.51
C ASP A 223 23.00 -42.00 -12.66
N ALA A 224 23.27 -41.85 -11.36
CA ALA A 224 22.43 -41.04 -10.47
C ALA A 224 22.44 -39.55 -10.85
N VAL A 225 23.57 -39.00 -11.27
CA VAL A 225 23.69 -37.60 -11.71
C VAL A 225 23.02 -37.40 -13.08
N GLU A 226 23.14 -38.36 -13.99
CA GLU A 226 22.46 -38.35 -15.30
C GLU A 226 20.93 -38.31 -15.12
N ASP A 227 20.39 -39.15 -14.23
CA ASP A 227 18.95 -39.19 -13.94
C ASP A 227 18.43 -37.90 -13.29
N ILE A 228 19.22 -37.26 -12.41
CA ILE A 228 18.84 -36.01 -11.73
C ILE A 228 18.85 -34.81 -12.69
N ILE A 229 19.87 -34.74 -13.54
CA ILE A 229 20.10 -33.57 -14.42
C ILE A 229 19.38 -33.73 -15.76
N GLN A 230 18.96 -34.95 -16.12
CA GLN A 230 18.43 -35.30 -17.45
C GLN A 230 19.37 -34.83 -18.57
N SER A 231 20.69 -34.98 -18.39
CA SER A 231 21.66 -34.59 -19.40
C SER A 231 21.92 -35.73 -20.37
N ASP A 232 22.04 -35.46 -21.67
CA ASP A 232 22.38 -36.49 -22.67
C ASP A 232 23.78 -37.12 -22.47
N ARG A 233 24.69 -36.45 -21.74
CA ARG A 233 26.03 -36.95 -21.41
C ARG A 233 26.54 -36.38 -20.09
N CYS A 234 26.95 -37.25 -19.18
CA CYS A 234 27.82 -36.92 -18.06
C CYS A 234 29.19 -37.59 -18.25
N SER A 235 30.25 -36.95 -17.75
CA SER A 235 31.60 -37.54 -17.71
C SER A 235 32.29 -37.12 -16.42
N ILE A 236 32.91 -38.07 -15.73
CA ILE A 236 33.76 -37.80 -14.56
C ILE A 236 35.21 -37.90 -15.03
N MET A 237 36.01 -36.88 -14.71
CA MET A 237 37.46 -36.90 -14.89
C MET A 237 38.12 -37.06 -13.53
N LEU A 238 39.07 -37.98 -13.43
CA LEU A 238 39.86 -38.19 -12.22
C LEU A 238 41.21 -37.52 -12.40
N LEU A 239 41.69 -36.84 -11.36
CA LEU A 239 43.02 -36.25 -11.36
C LEU A 239 43.96 -37.17 -10.57
N ASP A 240 44.98 -37.71 -11.21
CA ASP A 240 46.00 -38.49 -10.51
C ASP A 240 47.01 -37.53 -9.85
N SER A 241 47.03 -37.55 -8.52
CA SER A 241 47.91 -36.71 -7.71
C SER A 241 49.41 -36.97 -7.89
N GLY A 242 49.79 -38.16 -8.38
CA GLY A 242 51.20 -38.53 -8.58
C GLY A 242 51.78 -38.00 -9.89
N THR A 243 50.95 -37.91 -10.93
CA THR A 243 51.36 -37.52 -12.29
C THR A 243 50.85 -36.14 -12.70
N ASN A 244 49.85 -35.61 -11.98
CA ASN A 244 49.14 -34.37 -12.30
C ASN A 244 48.44 -34.41 -13.68
N GLU A 245 48.18 -35.61 -14.21
CA GLU A 245 47.45 -35.84 -15.45
C GLU A 245 45.97 -36.14 -15.16
N LEU A 246 45.10 -35.70 -16.07
CA LEU A 246 43.66 -36.01 -16.06
C LEU A 246 43.46 -37.36 -16.75
N VAL A 247 42.84 -38.31 -16.05
CA VAL A 247 42.46 -39.63 -16.55
C VAL A 247 40.94 -39.73 -16.65
#